data_AF-A0A182NC70-F1
#
_entry.id   AF-A0A182NC70-F1
#
_cell.length_a   1.000
_cell.length_b   1.000
_cell.length_c   1.000
_cell.angle_alpha   90.00
_cell.angle_beta   90.00
_cell.angle_gamma   90.00
#
_symmetry.space_group_name_H-M   'P 1'
#
loop_
_entity.id
_entity.type
_entity.pdbx_description
1 polymer ?
#
loop_
_entity_poly.entity_id
_entity_poly.type
_entity_poly.pdbx_seq_one_letter_code
_entity_poly.pdbx_strand_id
1 'polypeptide(L)'
;MAHTCRGTISLHGALIHTVDSCTFVISNGGTQTFHIKAANEVERQSWVTALELAKAKAIRAMESDEEEEDNTANTIPSEELNLVVRELTVRLENLKTCYDLITKHGAALQRALSELETGDDLANKTKIVSERATLFRISSNAMINACSDYLQTAQTQGHKWSKMLQHERDQKLHLEEMVEQLARQHSHLEQAATRHRPSEYCVLLCQYNSCI
;
A
#
# COMPACT_ATOMS: atom_id res chain seq x y z
N MET A 1 35.07 -5.81 -17.82
CA MET A 1 35.85 -5.00 -16.86
C MET A 1 35.39 -5.39 -15.47
N ALA A 2 36.28 -5.92 -14.62
CA ALA A 2 35.95 -6.20 -13.23
C ALA A 2 35.75 -4.87 -12.49
N HIS A 3 34.55 -4.59 -12.00
CA HIS A 3 34.30 -3.41 -11.18
C HIS A 3 34.97 -3.61 -9.82
N THR A 4 36.12 -2.98 -9.62
CA THR A 4 36.79 -2.95 -8.32
C THR A 4 36.24 -1.78 -7.52
N CYS A 5 35.43 -2.10 -6.50
CA CYS A 5 34.92 -1.08 -5.58
C CYS A 5 36.10 -0.56 -4.75
N ARG A 6 36.44 0.73 -4.90
CA ARG A 6 37.58 1.37 -4.19
C ARG A 6 37.17 2.03 -2.87
N GLY A 7 35.88 2.00 -2.53
CA GLY A 7 35.36 2.57 -1.30
C GLY A 7 33.85 2.42 -1.22
N THR A 8 33.33 2.65 -0.02
CA THR A 8 31.89 2.67 0.29
C THR A 8 31.66 3.70 1.38
N ILE A 9 30.57 4.45 1.27
CA ILE A 9 30.13 5.41 2.29
C ILE A 9 28.66 5.12 2.60
N SER A 10 28.32 5.10 3.89
CA SER A 10 26.92 5.05 4.32
C SER A 10 26.28 6.42 4.08
N LEU A 11 25.10 6.43 3.46
CA LEU A 11 24.31 7.66 3.29
C LEU A 11 23.47 8.00 4.53
N HIS A 12 23.34 7.07 5.48
CA HIS A 12 22.65 7.31 6.75
C HIS A 12 23.39 8.38 7.54
N GLY A 13 22.74 9.50 7.83
CA GLY A 13 23.37 10.66 8.48
C GLY A 13 24.38 11.44 7.62
N ALA A 14 24.60 11.06 6.36
CA ALA A 14 25.58 11.74 5.51
C ALA A 14 25.10 13.13 5.08
N LEU A 15 25.98 14.13 5.11
CA LEU A 15 25.75 15.47 4.60
C LEU A 15 26.25 15.56 3.16
N ILE A 16 25.38 16.03 2.25
CA ILE A 16 25.73 16.30 0.86
C ILE A 16 25.74 17.81 0.68
N HIS A 17 26.88 18.37 0.29
CA HIS A 17 27.05 19.81 0.12
C HIS A 17 27.60 20.14 -1.27
N THR A 18 26.93 21.06 -1.95
CA THR A 18 27.37 21.56 -3.25
C THR A 18 28.41 22.65 -3.05
N VAL A 19 29.58 22.51 -3.66
CA VAL A 19 30.71 23.44 -3.48
C VAL A 19 30.79 24.45 -4.63
N ASP A 20 30.67 23.98 -5.87
CA ASP A 20 30.71 24.81 -7.07
C ASP A 20 29.85 24.20 -8.20
N SER A 21 29.91 24.78 -9.41
CA SER A 21 29.12 24.33 -10.55
C SER A 21 29.24 22.84 -10.83
N CYS A 22 30.42 22.23 -10.66
CA CYS A 22 30.68 20.83 -11.01
C CYS A 22 31.12 19.96 -9.82
N THR A 23 31.25 20.51 -8.61
CA THR A 23 31.83 19.81 -7.47
C THR A 23 30.84 19.76 -6.30
N PHE A 24 30.76 18.59 -5.67
CA PHE A 24 30.00 18.37 -4.44
C PHE A 24 30.77 17.45 -3.49
N VAL A 25 30.39 17.48 -2.22
CA VAL A 25 31.04 16.75 -1.13
C VAL A 25 30.02 15.90 -0.41
N ILE A 26 30.39 14.66 -0.10
CA ILE A 26 29.62 13.77 0.77
C ILE A 26 30.45 13.52 2.02
N SER A 27 29.91 13.83 3.20
CA SER A 27 30.58 13.58 4.49
C SER A 27 29.67 12.81 5.45
N ASN A 28 30.21 11.86 6.20
CA ASN A 28 29.47 11.14 7.24
C ASN A 28 30.12 11.37 8.61
N GLY A 29 29.55 12.27 9.41
CA GLY A 29 29.96 12.51 10.81
C GLY A 29 31.45 12.84 11.02
N GLY A 30 32.15 13.33 10.00
CA GLY A 30 33.58 13.67 10.06
C GLY A 30 34.58 12.52 9.89
N THR A 31 34.13 11.27 9.74
CA THR A 31 35.03 10.10 9.60
C THR A 31 35.36 9.76 8.15
N GLN A 32 34.44 10.05 7.23
CA GLN A 32 34.63 9.83 5.80
C GLN A 32 34.11 11.05 5.03
N THR A 33 34.96 11.63 4.18
CA THR A 33 34.62 12.76 3.33
C THR A 33 35.13 12.51 1.91
N PHE A 34 34.22 12.55 0.94
CA PHE A 34 34.55 12.38 -0.48
C PHE A 34 34.21 13.65 -1.25
N HIS A 35 35.19 14.18 -1.97
CA HIS A 35 35.02 15.28 -2.92
C HIS A 35 34.83 14.70 -4.31
N ILE A 36 33.68 14.98 -4.92
CA ILE A 36 33.29 14.41 -6.21
C ILE A 36 33.12 15.55 -7.20
N LYS A 37 33.79 15.43 -8.34
CA LYS A 37 33.71 16.36 -9.46
C LYS A 37 33.02 15.69 -10.64
N ALA A 38 31.89 16.23 -11.07
CA ALA A 38 31.16 15.84 -12.27
C ALA A 38 31.72 16.53 -13.53
N ALA A 39 31.34 16.06 -14.71
CA ALA A 39 31.81 16.67 -15.96
C ALA A 39 31.21 18.06 -16.20
N ASN A 40 30.00 18.32 -15.69
CA ASN A 40 29.28 19.58 -15.82
C ASN A 40 28.25 19.75 -14.70
N GLU A 41 27.59 20.92 -14.67
CA GLU A 41 26.59 21.26 -13.67
C GLU A 41 25.34 20.37 -13.70
N VAL A 42 24.90 19.96 -14.89
CA VAL A 42 23.72 19.10 -15.05
C VAL A 42 23.98 17.72 -14.44
N GLU A 43 25.14 17.14 -14.71
CA GLU A 43 25.53 15.86 -14.09
C GLU A 43 25.69 15.98 -12.58
N ARG A 44 26.32 17.07 -12.09
CA ARG A 44 26.42 17.31 -10.65
C ARG A 44 25.04 17.36 -10.00
N GLN A 45 24.08 18.08 -10.61
CA GLN A 45 22.71 18.19 -10.10
C GLN A 45 22.00 16.83 -10.10
N SER A 46 22.19 16.03 -11.16
CA SER A 46 21.65 14.67 -11.25
C SER A 46 22.18 13.77 -10.13
N TRP A 47 23.50 13.79 -9.89
CA TRP A 47 24.13 13.02 -8.82
C TRP A 47 23.64 13.42 -7.43
N VAL A 48 23.60 14.72 -7.14
CA VAL A 48 23.10 15.22 -5.84
C VAL A 48 21.64 14.81 -5.63
N THR A 49 20.79 14.96 -6.64
CA THR A 49 19.38 14.57 -6.57
C THR A 49 19.21 13.07 -6.33
N ALA A 50 19.95 12.24 -7.06
CA ALA A 50 19.90 10.78 -6.91
C ALA A 50 20.37 10.33 -5.51
N LEU A 51 21.42 10.95 -4.99
CA LEU A 51 21.96 10.65 -3.66
C LEU A 51 21.03 11.11 -2.54
N GLU A 52 20.43 12.30 -2.64
CA GLU A 52 19.42 12.78 -1.69
C GLU A 52 18.17 11.90 -1.70
N LEU A 53 17.72 11.45 -2.88
CA LEU A 53 16.60 10.52 -3.00
C LEU A 53 16.93 9.16 -2.36
N ALA A 54 18.14 8.64 -2.60
CA ALA A 54 18.60 7.39 -2.00
C ALA A 54 18.74 7.50 -0.47
N LYS A 55 19.24 8.64 0.03
CA LYS A 55 19.31 8.95 1.46
C LYS A 55 17.92 9.01 2.09
N ALA A 56 16.98 9.76 1.49
CA ALA A 56 15.60 9.85 1.97
C ALA A 56 14.89 8.49 1.96
N LYS A 57 15.18 7.64 0.96
CA LYS A 57 14.66 6.27 0.90
C LYS A 57 15.24 5.38 1.99
N ALA A 58 16.54 5.50 2.27
CA ALA A 58 17.21 4.74 3.34
C ALA A 58 16.72 5.16 4.73
N ILE A 59 16.52 6.48 4.95
CA ILE A 59 15.95 7.00 6.21
C ILE A 59 14.53 6.45 6.41
N ARG A 60 13.64 6.56 5.41
CA ARG A 60 12.29 5.99 5.52
C ARG A 60 12.28 4.48 5.74
N ALA A 61 13.22 3.75 5.15
CA ALA A 61 13.32 2.30 5.36
C ALA A 61 13.79 1.96 6.78
N MET A 62 14.63 2.81 7.40
CA MET A 62 15.04 2.66 8.79
C MET A 62 13.99 3.16 9.78
N GLU A 63 13.30 4.26 9.50
CA GLU A 63 12.13 4.71 10.27
C GLU A 63 11.03 3.62 10.23
N SER A 64 10.88 2.91 9.12
CA SER A 64 10.00 1.73 9.03
C SER A 64 10.50 0.50 9.80
N ASP A 65 11.78 0.42 10.18
CA ASP A 65 12.39 -0.68 10.95
C ASP A 65 12.55 -0.31 12.45
N GLU A 66 12.58 0.99 12.77
CA GLU A 66 12.66 1.54 14.15
C GLU A 66 11.29 2.01 14.69
N GLU A 67 10.26 2.16 13.84
CA GLU A 67 8.84 2.28 14.24
C GLU A 67 8.14 0.91 14.44
N GLU A 68 8.92 -0.17 14.60
CA GLU A 68 8.44 -1.46 15.12
C GLU A 68 8.26 -1.44 16.66
N GLU A 69 8.37 -0.29 17.34
CA GLU A 69 8.20 -0.26 18.81
C GLU A 69 7.25 0.78 19.42
N ASP A 70 6.79 1.83 18.74
CA ASP A 70 5.69 2.63 19.32
C ASP A 70 5.01 3.58 18.32
N ASN A 71 3.69 3.43 18.16
CA ASN A 71 2.74 4.52 17.95
C ASN A 71 2.27 5.00 16.54
N THR A 72 2.58 4.32 15.42
CA THR A 72 1.95 4.67 14.10
C THR A 72 1.17 3.53 13.42
N ALA A 73 1.23 2.29 13.94
CA ALA A 73 0.63 1.12 13.31
C ALA A 73 -0.93 1.05 13.35
N ASN A 74 -1.61 1.92 14.09
CA ASN A 74 -3.01 1.66 14.47
C ASN A 74 -4.13 2.32 13.62
N THR A 75 -3.85 3.04 12.53
CA THR A 75 -4.97 3.71 11.79
C THR A 75 -4.90 3.80 10.26
N ILE A 76 -3.85 3.33 9.58
CA ILE A 76 -3.70 3.56 8.12
C ILE A 76 -4.24 2.44 7.18
N PRO A 77 -4.45 1.17 7.59
CA PRO A 77 -4.97 0.13 6.67
C PRO A 77 -6.41 0.35 6.20
N SER A 78 -7.27 0.93 7.04
CA SER A 78 -8.71 1.09 6.76
C SER A 78 -8.98 2.12 5.67
N GLU A 79 -8.28 3.26 5.68
CA GLU A 79 -8.47 4.33 4.69
C GLU A 79 -8.07 3.83 3.29
N GLU A 80 -6.92 3.17 3.18
CA GLU A 80 -6.45 2.58 1.91
C GLU A 80 -7.40 1.50 1.38
N LEU A 81 -7.94 0.64 2.26
CA LEU A 81 -8.92 -0.36 1.87
C LEU A 81 -10.20 0.30 1.33
N ASN A 82 -10.69 1.32 2.03
CA ASN A 82 -11.86 2.08 1.62
C ASN A 82 -11.64 2.78 0.26
N LEU A 83 -10.44 3.29 -0.01
CA LEU A 83 -10.10 3.88 -1.31
C LEU A 83 -10.20 2.84 -2.43
N VAL A 84 -9.66 1.64 -2.23
CA VAL A 84 -9.69 0.59 -3.25
C VAL A 84 -11.12 0.10 -3.48
N VAL A 85 -11.90 -0.11 -2.42
CA VAL A 85 -13.32 -0.51 -2.53
C VAL A 85 -14.11 0.57 -3.25
N ARG A 86 -13.90 1.85 -2.92
CA ARG A 86 -14.56 2.98 -3.59
C ARG A 86 -14.22 3.03 -5.07
N GLU A 87 -12.95 2.84 -5.44
CA GLU A 87 -12.54 2.82 -6.84
C GLU A 87 -13.22 1.70 -7.64
N LEU A 88 -13.20 0.46 -7.13
CA LEU A 88 -13.86 -0.67 -7.77
C LEU A 88 -15.38 -0.46 -7.88
N THR A 89 -15.99 0.16 -6.88
CA THR A 89 -17.42 0.50 -6.90
C THR A 89 -17.75 1.47 -8.03
N VAL A 90 -16.99 2.56 -8.17
CA VAL A 90 -17.17 3.53 -9.26
C VAL A 90 -17.01 2.87 -10.63
N ARG A 91 -15.99 2.01 -10.80
CA ARG A 91 -15.79 1.27 -12.06
C ARG A 91 -16.94 0.30 -12.35
N LEU A 92 -17.48 -0.35 -11.33
CA LEU A 92 -18.64 -1.24 -11.46
C LEU A 92 -19.91 -0.47 -11.84
N GLU A 93 -20.14 0.71 -11.28
CA GLU A 93 -21.28 1.58 -11.62
C GLU A 93 -21.21 2.04 -13.09
N ASN A 94 -20.01 2.43 -13.55
CA ASN A 94 -19.78 2.76 -14.96
C ASN A 94 -20.07 1.56 -15.87
N LEU A 95 -19.57 0.37 -15.50
CA LEU A 95 -19.83 -0.86 -16.25
C LEU A 95 -21.33 -1.20 -16.30
N LYS A 96 -22.05 -1.03 -15.18
CA LYS A 96 -23.51 -1.22 -15.12
C LYS A 96 -24.25 -0.26 -16.03
N THR A 97 -23.84 1.01 -16.05
CA THR A 97 -24.41 2.02 -16.96
C THR A 97 -24.19 1.64 -18.43
N CYS A 98 -23.00 1.17 -18.78
CA CYS A 98 -22.70 0.67 -20.13
C CYS A 98 -23.53 -0.59 -20.46
N TYR A 99 -23.72 -1.49 -19.51
CA TYR A 99 -24.56 -2.68 -19.64
C TYR A 99 -26.03 -2.33 -19.92
N ASP A 100 -26.59 -1.36 -19.22
CA ASP A 100 -27.97 -0.92 -19.44
C ASP A 100 -28.13 -0.30 -20.84
N LEU A 101 -27.14 0.50 -21.28
CA LEU A 101 -27.13 1.11 -22.61
C LEU A 101 -27.02 0.08 -23.74
N ILE A 102 -26.10 -0.88 -23.64
CA ILE A 102 -25.95 -1.93 -24.67
C ILE A 102 -27.20 -2.80 -24.75
N THR A 103 -27.83 -3.11 -23.61
CA THR A 103 -29.09 -3.87 -23.58
C THR A 103 -30.22 -3.10 -24.25
N LYS A 104 -30.39 -1.81 -23.91
CA LYS A 104 -31.42 -0.95 -24.50
C LYS A 104 -31.24 -0.76 -26.00
N HIS A 105 -30.02 -0.47 -26.45
CA HIS A 105 -29.73 -0.28 -27.87
C HIS A 105 -29.78 -1.59 -28.65
N GLY A 106 -29.37 -2.71 -28.04
CA GLY A 106 -29.51 -4.05 -28.63
C GLY A 106 -30.97 -4.41 -28.89
N ALA A 107 -31.85 -4.22 -27.89
CA ALA A 107 -33.28 -4.45 -28.04
C ALA A 107 -33.93 -3.52 -29.09
N ALA A 108 -33.49 -2.26 -29.17
CA ALA A 108 -33.98 -1.33 -30.19
C ALA A 108 -33.54 -1.71 -31.60
N LEU A 109 -32.30 -2.18 -31.77
CA LEU A 109 -31.78 -2.67 -33.03
C LEU A 109 -32.49 -3.96 -33.47
N GLN A 110 -32.69 -4.91 -32.55
CA GLN A 110 -33.43 -6.14 -32.83
C GLN A 110 -34.84 -5.84 -33.35
N ARG A 111 -35.58 -4.93 -32.69
CA ARG A 111 -36.90 -4.51 -33.16
C ARG A 111 -36.86 -3.88 -34.56
N ALA A 112 -35.91 -2.98 -34.82
CA ALA A 112 -35.78 -2.35 -36.13
C ALA A 112 -35.44 -3.37 -37.24
N LEU A 113 -34.66 -4.41 -36.92
CA LEU A 113 -34.38 -5.52 -37.85
C LEU A 113 -35.63 -6.36 -38.13
N SER A 114 -36.43 -6.69 -37.12
CA SER A 114 -37.69 -7.43 -37.32
C SER A 114 -38.70 -6.64 -38.16
N GLU A 115 -38.80 -5.32 -37.97
CA GLU A 115 -39.69 -4.47 -38.77
C GLU A 115 -39.26 -4.39 -40.25
N LEU A 116 -37.96 -4.55 -40.56
CA LEU A 116 -37.42 -4.54 -41.92
C LEU A 116 -37.94 -5.71 -42.76
N GLU A 117 -38.30 -6.84 -42.15
CA GLU A 117 -38.74 -8.06 -42.84
C GLU A 117 -40.13 -7.93 -43.51
N THR A 118 -40.90 -6.88 -43.15
CA THR A 118 -42.28 -6.69 -43.62
C THR A 118 -42.42 -6.05 -45.02
N GLY A 119 -41.33 -5.83 -45.76
CA GLY A 119 -41.32 -5.49 -47.19
C GLY A 119 -41.71 -4.05 -47.59
N ASP A 120 -42.56 -3.38 -46.82
CA ASP A 120 -43.00 -2.00 -47.10
C ASP A 120 -42.02 -0.94 -46.55
N ASP A 121 -41.92 0.22 -47.21
CA ASP A 121 -41.13 1.38 -46.77
C ASP A 121 -39.63 1.06 -46.48
N LEU A 122 -39.04 0.21 -47.32
CA LEU A 122 -37.71 -0.37 -47.12
C LEU A 122 -36.61 0.71 -46.97
N ALA A 123 -36.71 1.82 -47.71
CA ALA A 123 -35.74 2.91 -47.65
C ALA A 123 -35.70 3.59 -46.26
N ASN A 124 -36.86 3.88 -45.69
CA ASN A 124 -36.96 4.48 -44.37
C ASN A 124 -36.56 3.50 -43.26
N LYS A 125 -37.00 2.23 -43.34
CA LYS A 125 -36.60 1.19 -42.39
C LYS A 125 -35.10 0.92 -42.41
N THR A 126 -34.47 0.91 -43.58
CA THR A 126 -33.01 0.79 -43.71
C THR A 126 -32.29 1.95 -43.00
N LYS A 127 -32.81 3.18 -43.13
CA LYS A 127 -32.27 4.34 -42.40
C LYS A 127 -32.40 4.16 -40.89
N ILE A 128 -33.56 3.73 -40.39
CA ILE A 128 -33.77 3.46 -38.95
C ILE A 128 -32.79 2.39 -38.45
N VAL A 129 -32.64 1.27 -39.17
CA VAL A 129 -31.69 0.20 -38.83
C VAL A 129 -30.26 0.75 -38.77
N SER A 130 -29.86 1.59 -39.73
CA SER A 130 -28.53 2.21 -39.75
C SER A 130 -28.28 3.11 -38.52
N GLU A 131 -29.27 3.91 -38.13
CA GLU A 131 -29.21 4.76 -36.92
C GLU A 131 -29.11 3.90 -35.64
N ARG A 132 -29.93 2.85 -35.52
CA ARG A 132 -29.89 1.92 -34.38
C ARG A 132 -28.59 1.13 -34.31
N ALA A 133 -28.06 0.69 -35.45
CA ALA A 133 -26.79 -0.01 -35.53
C ALA A 133 -25.63 0.90 -35.10
N THR A 134 -25.68 2.18 -35.48
CA THR A 134 -24.68 3.16 -35.06
C THR A 134 -24.70 3.37 -33.54
N LEU A 135 -25.88 3.54 -32.93
CA LEU A 135 -26.02 3.65 -31.47
C LEU A 135 -25.54 2.39 -30.74
N PHE A 136 -25.92 1.22 -31.25
CA PHE A 136 -25.47 -0.06 -30.68
C PHE A 136 -23.95 -0.19 -30.76
N ARG A 137 -23.33 0.15 -31.90
CA ARG A 137 -21.86 0.13 -32.06
C ARG A 137 -21.16 1.04 -31.06
N ILE A 138 -21.67 2.26 -30.85
CA ILE A 138 -21.11 3.20 -29.87
C ILE A 138 -21.20 2.60 -28.46
N SER A 139 -22.36 2.07 -28.06
CA SER A 139 -22.54 1.46 -26.74
C SER A 139 -21.73 0.19 -26.53
N SER A 140 -21.58 -0.65 -27.55
CA SER A 140 -20.74 -1.85 -27.50
C SER A 140 -19.26 -1.50 -27.31
N ASN A 141 -18.75 -0.48 -28.01
CA ASN A 141 -17.40 0.01 -27.79
C ASN A 141 -17.22 0.59 -26.38
N ALA A 142 -18.18 1.37 -25.88
CA ALA A 142 -18.16 1.87 -24.51
C ALA A 142 -18.15 0.73 -23.48
N MET A 143 -18.94 -0.33 -23.71
CA MET A 143 -18.98 -1.52 -22.87
C MET A 143 -17.65 -2.27 -22.88
N ILE A 144 -17.03 -2.47 -24.05
CA ILE A 144 -15.70 -3.12 -24.16
C ILE A 144 -14.66 -2.35 -23.34
N ASN A 145 -14.64 -1.02 -23.46
CA ASN A 145 -13.73 -0.18 -22.69
C ASN A 145 -14.02 -0.26 -21.18
N ALA A 146 -15.28 -0.17 -20.77
CA ALA A 146 -15.65 -0.27 -19.35
C ALA A 146 -15.29 -1.63 -18.74
N CYS A 147 -15.47 -2.74 -19.50
CA CYS A 147 -15.03 -4.07 -19.10
C CYS A 147 -13.50 -4.14 -18.93
N SER A 148 -12.75 -3.59 -19.89
CA SER A 148 -11.28 -3.56 -19.87
C SER A 148 -10.77 -2.76 -18.67
N ASP A 149 -11.33 -1.57 -18.44
CA ASP A 149 -10.98 -0.71 -17.31
C ASP A 149 -11.26 -1.40 -15.98
N TYR A 150 -12.46 -1.99 -15.82
CA TYR A 150 -12.82 -2.71 -14.60
C TYR A 150 -11.90 -3.91 -14.36
N LEU A 151 -11.61 -4.71 -15.39
CA LEU A 151 -10.71 -5.85 -15.29
C LEU A 151 -9.30 -5.43 -14.86
N GLN A 152 -8.76 -4.37 -15.47
CA GLN A 152 -7.44 -3.86 -15.14
C GLN A 152 -7.38 -3.34 -13.70
N THR A 153 -8.40 -2.58 -13.27
CA THR A 153 -8.50 -2.11 -11.87
C THR A 153 -8.58 -3.30 -10.92
N ALA A 154 -9.46 -4.27 -11.18
CA ALA A 154 -9.63 -5.45 -10.33
C ALA A 154 -8.35 -6.29 -10.20
N GLN A 155 -7.61 -6.51 -11.30
CA GLN A 155 -6.36 -7.25 -11.28
C GLN A 155 -5.27 -6.53 -10.47
N THR A 156 -5.14 -5.23 -10.66
CA THR A 156 -4.14 -4.41 -9.94
C THR A 156 -4.45 -4.40 -8.45
N GLN A 157 -5.72 -4.22 -8.08
CA GLN A 157 -6.15 -4.11 -6.70
C GLN A 157 -6.16 -5.45 -5.96
N GLY A 158 -6.40 -6.57 -6.65
CA GLY A 158 -6.36 -7.92 -6.04
C GLY A 158 -4.99 -8.26 -5.43
N HIS A 159 -3.90 -7.88 -6.10
CA HIS A 159 -2.56 -8.03 -5.54
C HIS A 159 -2.32 -7.14 -4.32
N LYS A 160 -2.82 -5.90 -4.35
CA LYS A 160 -2.70 -4.96 -3.22
C LYS A 160 -3.44 -5.49 -2.00
N TRP A 161 -4.68 -5.93 -2.18
CA TRP A 161 -5.49 -6.53 -1.12
C TRP A 161 -4.87 -7.78 -0.49
N SER A 162 -4.31 -8.68 -1.30
CA SER A 162 -3.64 -9.87 -0.78
C SER A 162 -2.50 -9.52 0.17
N LYS A 163 -1.69 -8.50 -0.17
CA LYS A 163 -0.61 -8.00 0.70
C LYS A 163 -1.14 -7.35 1.98
N MET A 164 -2.15 -6.49 1.87
CA MET A 164 -2.76 -5.84 3.05
C MET A 164 -3.36 -6.88 4.00
N LEU A 165 -4.06 -7.89 3.48
CA LEU A 165 -4.64 -8.96 4.30
C LEU A 165 -3.56 -9.80 4.98
N GLN A 166 -2.44 -10.06 4.29
CA GLN A 166 -1.32 -10.78 4.89
C GLN A 166 -0.69 -9.98 6.02
N HIS A 167 -0.48 -8.67 5.81
CA HIS A 167 0.03 -7.77 6.84
C HIS A 167 -0.86 -7.74 8.10
N GLU A 168 -2.18 -7.64 7.93
CA GLU A 168 -3.13 -7.70 9.04
C GLU A 168 -3.07 -9.04 9.79
N ARG A 169 -2.90 -10.16 9.09
CA ARG A 169 -2.74 -11.48 9.72
C ARG A 169 -1.45 -11.57 10.52
N ASP A 170 -0.36 -11.07 9.98
CA ASP A 170 0.95 -11.09 10.62
C ASP A 170 0.95 -10.17 11.85
N GLN A 171 0.37 -8.96 11.74
CA GLN A 171 0.17 -8.06 12.89
C GLN A 171 -0.70 -8.70 13.97
N LYS A 172 -1.81 -9.33 13.59
CA LYS A 172 -2.67 -10.03 14.55
C LYS A 172 -1.91 -11.12 15.30
N LEU A 173 -1.14 -11.94 14.59
CA LEU A 173 -0.35 -13.02 15.20
C LEU A 173 0.70 -12.44 16.16
N HIS A 174 1.38 -11.37 15.76
CA HIS A 174 2.34 -10.68 16.63
C HIS A 174 1.69 -10.14 17.91
N LEU A 175 0.52 -9.50 17.80
CA LEU A 175 -0.24 -9.03 18.96
C LEU A 175 -0.70 -10.18 19.87
N GLU A 176 -1.10 -11.31 19.30
CA GLU A 176 -1.45 -12.52 20.07
C GLU A 176 -0.24 -13.04 20.88
N GLU A 177 0.96 -13.10 20.27
CA GLU A 177 2.19 -13.49 20.95
C GLU A 177 2.58 -12.52 22.08
N MET A 178 2.46 -11.21 21.84
CA MET A 178 2.75 -10.18 22.83
C MET A 178 1.81 -10.27 24.04
N VAL A 179 0.52 -10.47 23.80
CA VAL A 179 -0.48 -10.67 24.86
C VAL A 179 -0.16 -11.93 25.67
N GLU A 180 0.25 -13.03 25.02
CA GLU A 180 0.65 -14.24 25.73
C GLU A 180 1.90 -14.04 26.59
N GLN A 181 2.90 -13.33 26.08
CA GLN A 181 4.12 -12.99 26.84
C GLN A 181 3.79 -12.12 28.05
N LEU A 182 2.95 -11.09 27.90
CA LEU A 182 2.48 -10.25 29.00
C LEU A 182 1.73 -11.07 30.06
N ALA A 183 0.87 -12.00 29.65
CA ALA A 183 0.16 -12.89 30.58
C ALA A 183 1.12 -13.80 31.38
N ARG A 184 2.16 -14.33 30.73
CA ARG A 184 3.22 -15.13 31.39
C ARG A 184 4.02 -14.30 32.37
N GLN A 185 4.42 -13.08 31.99
CA GLN A 185 5.14 -12.16 32.87
C GLN A 185 4.30 -11.77 34.09
N HIS A 186 3.03 -11.44 33.89
CA HIS A 186 2.09 -11.16 34.98
C HIS A 186 2.00 -12.34 35.95
N SER A 187 1.81 -13.55 35.43
CA SER A 187 1.75 -14.77 36.25
C SER A 187 3.03 -15.01 37.05
N HIS A 188 4.20 -14.73 36.47
CA HIS A 188 5.49 -14.85 37.14
C HIS A 188 5.63 -13.84 38.28
N LEU A 189 5.27 -12.58 38.02
CA LEU A 189 5.30 -11.51 39.02
C LEU A 189 4.33 -11.79 40.18
N GLU A 190 3.14 -12.29 39.88
CA GLU A 190 2.14 -12.69 40.88
C GLU A 190 2.67 -13.81 41.79
N GLN A 191 3.33 -14.82 41.22
CA GLN A 191 3.99 -15.89 41.98
C GLN A 191 5.14 -15.39 42.86
N ALA A 192 5.97 -14.48 42.33
CA ALA A 192 7.06 -13.88 43.10
C ALA A 192 6.52 -13.05 44.29
N ALA A 193 5.46 -12.26 44.05
CA ALA A 193 4.80 -11.48 45.09
C ALA A 193 4.17 -12.37 46.18
N THR A 194 3.52 -13.48 45.81
CA THR A 194 2.95 -14.42 46.79
C THR A 194 4.01 -15.13 47.62
N ARG A 195 5.17 -15.47 47.05
CA ARG A 195 6.31 -16.04 47.81
C ARG A 195 6.91 -15.06 48.82
N HIS A 196 6.89 -13.77 48.51
CA HIS A 196 7.39 -12.71 49.39
C HIS A 196 6.35 -12.20 50.40
N ARG A 197 5.10 -12.63 50.30
CA ARG A 197 4.10 -12.36 51.34
C ARG A 197 4.45 -13.20 52.58
N PRO A 198 4.83 -12.59 53.71
CA PRO A 198 5.06 -13.35 54.93
C PRO A 198 3.77 -14.10 55.26
N SER A 199 3.86 -15.40 55.49
CA SER A 199 2.76 -16.12 56.12
C SER A 199 2.45 -15.41 57.43
N GLU A 200 1.24 -14.84 57.56
CA GLU A 200 0.79 -14.21 58.81
C GLU A 200 0.91 -15.19 60.00
N TYR A 201 0.93 -16.51 59.72
CA TYR A 201 1.20 -17.56 60.69
C TYR A 201 2.66 -17.64 61.17
N CYS A 202 3.65 -17.26 60.34
CA CYS A 202 5.07 -17.30 60.72
C CYS A 202 5.48 -16.10 61.59
N VAL A 203 4.87 -14.94 61.35
CA VAL A 203 5.11 -13.73 62.17
C VAL A 203 4.56 -13.92 63.59
N LEU A 204 3.39 -14.56 63.73
CA LEU A 204 2.80 -14.90 65.03
C LEU A 204 3.61 -15.96 65.80
N LEU A 205 4.15 -16.97 65.13
CA LEU A 205 4.99 -18.00 65.76
C LEU A 205 6.34 -17.46 66.26
N CYS A 206 6.96 -16.51 65.55
CA CYS A 206 8.17 -15.83 66.03
C CYS A 206 7.90 -14.90 67.23
N GLN A 207 6.74 -14.26 67.31
CA GLN A 207 6.37 -13.47 68.50
C GLN A 207 6.10 -14.35 69.74
N TYR A 208 5.52 -15.53 69.56
CA TYR A 208 5.20 -16.42 70.68
C TYR A 208 6.45 -17.10 71.28
N ASN A 209 7.45 -17.46 70.46
CA ASN A 209 8.69 -18.09 70.93
C ASN A 209 9.76 -17.13 71.46
N SER A 210 9.56 -15.81 71.37
CA SER A 210 10.42 -14.82 72.06
C SER A 210 9.86 -14.37 73.43
N CYS A 211 8.73 -14.91 73.87
CA CYS A 211 8.11 -14.61 75.17
C CYS A 211 8.14 -15.78 76.17
N ILE A 212 8.96 -16.82 75.92
CA ILE A 212 9.27 -17.91 76.87
C ILE A 212 10.77 -17.89 77.14
#